data_AF-A0A1F5P525-F1
#
_entry.id   AF-A0A1F5P525-F1
#
_cell.length_a   1.000
_cell.length_b   1.000
_cell.length_c   1.000
_cell.angle_alpha   90.00
_cell.angle_beta   90.00
_cell.angle_gamma   90.00
#
_symmetry.space_group_name_H-M   'P 1'
#
loop_
_entity.id
_entity.type
_entity.pdbx_description
1 polymer ?
#
loop_
_entity_poly.entity_id
_entity_poly.type
_entity_poly.pdbx_seq_one_letter_code
_entity_poly.pdbx_strand_id
1 'polypeptide(L)' 'MEIKKDETLSEWFKGARAQGYSVPVAMCHGIQIAMKELNMSFAEVFELFVERAIIIQVGKTFIYDLRGHKALVPKG' A
#
# COMPACT_ATOMS: atom_id res chain seq x y z
N MET A 1 -20.77 6.09 -10.60
CA MET A 1 -19.56 5.48 -10.01
C MET A 1 -19.65 5.74 -8.52
N GLU A 2 -20.16 4.79 -7.75
CA GLU A 2 -20.21 4.95 -6.29
C GLU A 2 -18.79 4.98 -5.77
N ILE A 3 -18.42 6.09 -5.14
CA ILE A 3 -17.15 6.21 -4.42
C ILE A 3 -17.30 5.29 -3.21
N LYS A 4 -16.67 4.10 -3.29
CA LYS A 4 -16.60 3.17 -2.16
C LYS A 4 -15.91 3.91 -1.01
N LYS A 5 -16.51 3.86 0.19
CA LYS A 5 -15.88 4.32 1.42
C LYS A 5 -14.44 3.79 1.49
N ASP A 6 -13.51 4.66 1.84
CA ASP A 6 -12.11 4.31 2.06
C ASP A 6 -12.03 3.16 3.07
N GLU A 7 -11.67 1.97 2.58
CA GLU A 7 -11.44 0.81 3.44
C GLU A 7 -10.20 1.07 4.29
N THR A 8 -10.26 0.70 5.56
CA THR A 8 -9.06 0.67 6.40
C THR A 8 -8.07 -0.36 5.84
N LEU A 9 -6.77 -0.19 6.11
CA LEU A 9 -5.73 -1.18 5.74
C LEU A 9 -6.11 -2.62 6.15
N SER A 10 -6.79 -2.77 7.29
CA SER A 10 -7.24 -4.08 7.80
C SER A 10 -8.38 -4.69 6.98
N GLU A 11 -9.35 -3.88 6.55
CA GLU A 11 -10.46 -4.31 5.71
C GLU A 11 -9.98 -4.71 4.32
N TRP A 12 -9.14 -3.87 3.70
CA TRP A 12 -8.52 -4.19 2.42
C TRP A 12 -7.71 -5.48 2.49
N PHE A 13 -6.91 -5.67 3.55
CA PHE A 13 -6.09 -6.87 3.73
C PHE A 13 -6.94 -8.14 3.85
N LYS A 14 -8.06 -8.08 4.58
CA LYS A 14 -9.00 -9.20 4.69
C LYS A 14 -9.63 -9.50 3.33
N GLY A 15 -10.06 -8.48 2.59
CA GLY A 15 -10.63 -8.62 1.25
C GLY A 15 -9.64 -9.22 0.24
N ALA A 16 -8.39 -8.74 0.24
CA ALA A 16 -7.32 -9.24 -0.60
C ALA A 16 -7.02 -10.72 -0.32
N ARG A 17 -6.91 -11.10 0.96
CA ARG A 17 -6.72 -12.51 1.34
C ARG A 17 -7.89 -13.40 0.94
N ALA A 18 -9.13 -12.94 1.11
CA ALA A 18 -10.32 -13.69 0.68
C ALA A 18 -10.34 -13.95 -0.85
N GLN A 19 -9.75 -13.04 -1.64
CA GLN A 19 -9.57 -13.19 -3.08
C GLN A 19 -8.33 -14.02 -3.48
N GLY A 20 -7.56 -14.50 -2.49
CA GLY A 20 -6.37 -15.33 -2.69
C GLY A 20 -5.09 -14.53 -2.98
N TYR A 21 -5.07 -13.22 -2.69
CA TYR A 21 -3.85 -12.43 -2.81
C TYR A 21 -2.86 -12.74 -1.68
N SER A 22 -1.57 -12.81 -2.06
CA SER A 22 -0.46 -12.90 -1.12
C SER A 22 0.19 -11.53 -0.96
N VAL A 23 0.30 -11.08 0.29
CA VAL A 23 0.77 -9.74 0.65
C VAL A 23 1.96 -9.84 1.60
N PRO A 24 3.12 -9.25 1.27
CA PRO A 24 4.27 -9.22 2.18
C PRO A 24 3.99 -8.35 3.42
N VAL A 25 4.37 -8.82 4.61
CA VAL A 25 4.26 -8.04 5.87
C VAL A 25 4.99 -6.69 5.77
N ALA A 26 6.13 -6.69 5.07
CA ALA A 26 6.92 -5.50 4.77
C ALA A 26 6.10 -4.39 4.07
N MET A 27 5.21 -4.77 3.16
CA MET A 27 4.33 -3.85 2.44
C MET A 27 3.36 -3.18 3.41
N CYS A 28 2.70 -3.98 4.27
CA CYS A 28 1.75 -3.46 5.26
C CYS A 28 2.41 -2.47 6.23
N HIS A 29 3.61 -2.78 6.72
CA HIS A 29 4.37 -1.87 7.57
C HIS A 29 4.75 -0.58 6.84
N GLY A 30 5.24 -0.68 5.60
CA GLY A 30 5.58 0.48 4.79
C GLY A 30 4.41 1.43 4.53
N ILE A 31 3.25 0.87 4.19
CA ILE A 31 2.02 1.64 4.02
C ILE A 31 1.62 2.31 5.33
N GLN A 32 1.65 1.58 6.46
CA GLN A 32 1.28 2.14 7.76
C GLN A 32 2.21 3.29 8.21
N ILE A 33 3.51 3.21 7.91
CA ILE A 33 4.46 4.28 8.19
C ILE A 33 4.16 5.50 7.31
N ALA A 34 4.02 5.31 6.00
CA ALA A 34 3.74 6.40 5.07
C ALA A 34 2.40 7.10 5.34
N MET A 35 1.36 6.36 5.74
CA MET A 35 0.09 6.95 6.17
C MET A 35 0.28 7.96 7.31
N LYS A 36 1.13 7.62 8.29
CA LYS A 36 1.42 8.50 9.43
C LYS A 36 2.33 9.66 9.04
N GLU A 37 3.39 9.41 8.28
CA GLU A 37 4.39 10.43 7.92
C GLU A 37 3.84 11.46 6.92
N LEU A 38 3.04 11.01 5.96
CA LEU A 38 2.48 11.86 4.91
C LEU A 38 1.09 12.40 5.27
N ASN A 39 0.52 11.98 6.40
CA ASN A 39 -0.85 12.29 6.82
C ASN A 39 -1.88 12.00 5.71
N MET A 40 -1.74 10.82 5.09
CA MET A 40 -2.56 10.33 3.98
C MET A 40 -3.36 9.09 4.40
N SER A 41 -4.50 8.87 3.76
CA SER A 41 -5.30 7.66 3.88
C SER A 41 -4.58 6.44 3.29
N PHE A 42 -5.10 5.24 3.57
CA PHE A 42 -4.57 4.00 3.00
C PHE A 42 -4.62 4.02 1.47
N ALA A 43 -5.75 4.45 0.89
CA ALA A 43 -5.96 4.46 -0.55
C ALA A 43 -4.93 5.37 -1.25
N GLU A 44 -4.74 6.59 -0.73
CA GLU A 44 -3.77 7.54 -1.26
C GLU A 44 -2.34 7.00 -1.21
N VAL A 45 -1.93 6.38 -0.10
CA VAL A 45 -0.58 5.79 0.03
C VAL A 45 -0.41 4.59 -0.89
N PHE A 46 -1.43 3.74 -1.00
CA PHE A 46 -1.38 2.56 -1.86
C PHE A 46 -1.25 2.96 -3.34
N GLU A 47 -2.06 3.91 -3.80
CA GLU A 47 -1.98 4.47 -5.15
C GLU A 47 -0.62 5.09 -5.41
N LEU A 48 -0.12 5.94 -4.49
CA LEU A 48 1.21 6.54 -4.59
C LEU A 48 2.31 5.47 -4.73
N PHE A 49 2.22 4.38 -3.97
CA PHE A 49 3.21 3.30 -4.01
C PHE A 49 3.15 2.52 -5.33
N VAL A 50 1.97 2.35 -5.92
CA VAL A 50 1.81 1.73 -7.26
C VAL A 50 2.36 2.66 -8.35
N GLU A 51 2.02 3.95 -8.33
CA GLU A 51 2.52 4.94 -9.29
C GLU A 51 4.05 5.05 -9.27
N ARG A 52 4.64 4.94 -8.07
CA ARG A 52 6.09 4.99 -7.85
C ARG A 52 6.79 3.65 -8.08
N ALA A 53 6.06 2.62 -8.53
CA ALA A 53 6.56 1.24 -8.70
C ALA A 53 7.19 0.65 -7.41
N ILE A 54 6.77 1.12 -6.25
CA ILE A 54 7.14 0.58 -4.93
C ILE A 54 6.34 -0.69 -4.66
N ILE A 55 5.06 -0.70 -5.02
CA ILE A 55 4.20 -1.88 -5.04
C ILE A 55 3.93 -2.26 -6.49
N ILE A 56 4.16 -3.53 -6.83
CA ILE A 56 3.86 -4.08 -8.15
C ILE A 56 3.03 -5.35 -7.96
N GLN A 57 1.92 -5.45 -8.66
CA GLN A 57 1.13 -6.68 -8.72
C GLN A 57 1.67 -7.61 -9.82
N VAL A 58 2.02 -8.84 -9.45
CA VAL A 58 2.37 -9.91 -10.38
C VAL A 58 1.43 -11.09 -10.14
N GLY A 59 0.42 -11.22 -11.00
CA GLY A 59 -0.66 -12.19 -10.80
C GLY A 59 -1.43 -11.92 -9.51
N LYS A 60 -1.42 -12.89 -8.58
CA LYS A 60 -2.04 -12.77 -7.25
C LYS A 60 -1.07 -12.38 -6.14
N THR A 61 0.15 -11.95 -6.49
CA THR A 61 1.17 -11.57 -5.52
C THR A 61 1.48 -10.09 -5.64
N PHE A 62 1.53 -9.39 -4.51
CA PHE A 62 2.08 -8.04 -4.45
C PHE A 62 3.56 -8.12 -4.09
N ILE A 63 4.41 -7.48 -4.89
CA ILE A 63 5.83 -7.32 -4.64
C ILE A 63 6.04 -5.90 -4.09
N TYR A 64 6.90 -5.78 -3.08
CA TYR A 64 7.17 -4.51 -2.40
C TYR A 64 8.68 -4.21 -2.44
N ASP A 65 9.06 -3.12 -3.11
CA ASP A 65 10.43 -2.61 -3.09
C ASP A 65 10.67 -1.76 -1.84
N LEU A 66 11.34 -2.36 -0.86
CA LEU A 66 11.73 -1.73 0.40
C LEU A 66 12.60 -0.46 0.22
N ARG A 67 13.26 -0.29 -0.93
CA ARG A 67 14.09 0.89 -1.22
C ARG A 67 13.24 2.08 -1.64
N GLY A 68 12.14 1.83 -2.36
CA GLY A 68 11.26 2.86 -2.88
C GLY A 68 10.58 3.67 -1.78
N HIS A 69 10.22 3.03 -0.65
CA HIS A 69 9.64 3.70 0.51
C HIS A 69 10.56 4.77 1.13
N LYS A 70 11.88 4.51 1.19
CA LYS A 70 12.85 5.49 1.70
C LYS A 70 13.00 6.71 0.78
N ALA A 71 12.61 6.61 -0.49
CA ALA A 71 12.66 7.71 -1.45
C ALA A 71 11.43 8.65 -1.37
N LEU A 72 10.42 8.29 -0.57
CA LEU A 72 9.25 9.14 -0.31
C LEU A 72 9.48 10.13 0.85
N VAL A 73 10.51 9.89 1.67
CA VAL A 73 10.91 10.84 2.72
C VAL A 73 11.51 12.06 2.01
N PRO A 74 10.99 13.29 2.21
CA PRO A 74 11.62 14.48 1.68
C PRO A 74 13.06 14.53 2.18
N LYS A 75 14.03 14.77 1.29
CA LYS A 75 15.38 15.14 1.74
C LYS A 75 15.22 16.41 2.59
N GLY A 76 15.53 16.29 3.88
CA GLY A 76 15.65 17.42 4.80
C GLY A 76 16.73 18.40 4.37
#